data_AF-A0A971IZJ4-F1
#
_entry.id   AF-A0A971IZJ4-F1
#
_cell.length_a   1.000
_cell.length_b   1.000
_cell.length_c   1.000
_cell.angle_alpha   90.00
_cell.angle_beta   90.00
_cell.angle_gamma   90.00
#
_symmetry.space_group_name_H-M   'P 1'
#
loop_
_entity.id
_entity.type
_entity.pdbx_description
1 polymer ?
#
loop_
_entity_poly.entity_id
_entity_poly.type
_entity_poly.pdbx_seq_one_letter_code
_entity_poly.pdbx_strand_id
1 'polypeptide(L)'
;MPLIEYLRYPIFQRALVASIVAGGTFSLLGTVVVTLNLTTIRFALMHMALLGAACSLALNQQPVVGAVVAIVVGSLLLGPLSDRMKMDAGLTSALFMTGSIAAAFILFYRARVPAMEAFGLFTGS
;
A
#
# COMPACT_ATOMS: atom_id res chain seq x y z
N MET A 1 16.87 31.25 -16.78
CA MET A 1 17.06 31.11 -15.32
C MET A 1 17.88 29.85 -15.07
N PRO A 2 19.00 29.93 -14.33
CA PRO A 2 19.84 28.77 -14.06
C PRO A 2 19.14 27.79 -13.10
N LEU A 3 19.35 26.48 -13.31
CA LEU A 3 18.70 25.41 -12.54
C LEU A 3 18.91 25.51 -11.02
N ILE A 4 20.06 26.06 -10.62
CA ILE A 4 20.47 26.27 -9.23
C ILE A 4 19.54 27.23 -8.46
N GLU A 5 18.84 28.12 -9.17
CA GLU A 5 17.96 29.11 -8.56
C GLU A 5 16.67 28.45 -8.03
N TYR A 6 16.21 27.37 -8.67
CA TYR A 6 15.06 26.59 -8.18
C TYR A 6 15.33 25.93 -6.82
N LEU A 7 16.59 25.57 -6.51
CA LEU A 7 16.96 24.96 -5.24
C LEU A 7 16.87 25.91 -4.04
N ARG A 8 16.71 27.23 -4.26
CA ARG A 8 16.44 28.17 -3.18
C ARG A 8 15.02 28.06 -2.64
N TYR A 9 14.08 27.52 -3.41
CA TYR A 9 12.70 27.38 -2.97
C TYR A 9 12.53 26.10 -2.14
N PRO A 10 11.85 26.18 -0.98
CA PRO A 10 11.70 25.05 -0.06
C PRO A 10 10.94 23.88 -0.67
N ILE A 11 10.07 24.12 -1.65
CA ILE A 11 9.33 23.06 -2.35
C ILE A 11 10.26 22.11 -3.12
N PHE A 12 11.25 22.66 -3.83
CA PHE A 12 12.21 21.86 -4.60
C PHE A 12 13.16 21.10 -3.68
N GLN A 13 13.54 21.69 -2.54
CA GLN A 13 14.36 21.02 -1.53
C GLN A 13 13.60 19.82 -0.94
N ARG A 14 12.34 20.01 -0.53
CA ARG A 14 11.50 18.94 0.02
C ARG A 14 11.24 17.84 -1.01
N ALA A 15 10.93 18.21 -2.25
CA ALA A 15 10.71 17.25 -3.33
C ALA A 15 11.98 16.44 -3.64
N LEU A 16 13.15 17.08 -3.66
CA LEU A 16 14.43 16.40 -3.88
C LEU A 16 14.75 15.43 -2.74
N VAL A 17 14.59 15.86 -1.49
CA VAL A 17 14.80 14.98 -0.31
C VAL A 17 13.81 13.81 -0.33
N ALA A 18 12.52 14.07 -0.56
CA ALA A 18 11.49 13.03 -0.65
C ALA A 18 11.80 12.04 -1.78
N SER A 19 12.27 12.53 -2.94
CA SER A 19 12.62 11.68 -4.08
C SER A 19 13.82 10.79 -3.79
N ILE A 20 14.87 11.33 -3.14
CA ILE A 20 16.05 10.56 -2.73
C ILE A 20 15.67 9.49 -1.71
N VAL A 21 14.90 9.86 -0.69
CA VAL A 21 14.48 8.94 0.37
C VAL A 21 13.55 7.86 -0.18
N ALA A 22 12.54 8.24 -0.96
CA ALA A 22 11.60 7.28 -1.54
C ALA A 22 12.30 6.36 -2.55
N GLY A 23 13.10 6.92 -3.46
CA GLY A 23 13.85 6.14 -4.45
C GLY A 23 14.81 5.14 -3.79
N GLY A 24 15.62 5.59 -2.84
CA GLY A 24 16.54 4.72 -2.11
C GLY A 24 15.83 3.63 -1.32
N THR A 25 14.77 3.98 -0.60
CA THR A 25 14.00 3.02 0.23
C THR A 25 13.27 2.00 -0.64
N PHE A 26 12.62 2.42 -1.72
CA PHE A 26 11.92 1.49 -2.62
C PHE A 26 12.88 0.57 -3.37
N SER A 27 14.06 1.05 -3.79
CA SER A 27 15.09 0.18 -4.35
C SER A 27 15.55 -0.88 -3.35
N LEU A 28 15.85 -0.49 -2.11
CA LEU A 28 16.28 -1.42 -1.07
C LEU A 28 15.19 -2.44 -0.73
N LEU A 29 13.94 -2.00 -0.51
CA LEU A 29 12.80 -2.88 -0.30
C LEU A 29 12.58 -3.84 -1.47
N GLY A 30 12.70 -3.36 -2.71
CA GLY A 30 12.61 -4.19 -3.90
C GLY A 30 13.63 -5.33 -3.90
N THR A 31 14.88 -5.05 -3.50
CA THR A 31 15.92 -6.09 -3.39
C THR A 31 15.56 -7.15 -2.35
N VAL A 32 15.03 -6.75 -1.18
CA VAL A 32 14.60 -7.69 -0.13
C VAL A 32 13.43 -8.56 -0.61
N VAL A 33 12.44 -7.95 -1.28
CA VAL A 33 11.27 -8.68 -1.81
C VAL A 33 11.67 -9.73 -2.84
N VAL A 34 12.60 -9.39 -3.74
CA VAL A 34 13.06 -10.31 -4.79
C VAL A 34 13.93 -11.42 -4.20
N THR A 35 14.91 -11.08 -3.35
CA THR A 35 15.83 -12.07 -2.76
C THR A 35 15.13 -13.09 -1.87
N LEU A 36 14.07 -12.66 -1.15
CA LEU A 36 13.27 -13.53 -0.29
C LEU A 36 12.05 -14.15 -0.99
N ASN A 37 11.88 -13.97 -2.31
CA ASN A 37 10.73 -14.47 -3.08
C ASN A 37 9.36 -14.05 -2.49
N LEU A 38 9.25 -12.83 -1.95
CA LEU A 38 8.04 -12.30 -1.31
C LEU A 38 7.12 -11.54 -2.27
N THR A 39 7.26 -11.77 -3.58
CA THR A 39 6.53 -11.02 -4.63
C THR A 39 5.02 -11.17 -4.50
N THR A 40 4.54 -12.38 -4.18
CA THR A 40 3.12 -12.69 -3.96
C THR A 40 2.55 -11.96 -2.74
N ILE A 41 3.28 -11.96 -1.63
CA ILE A 41 2.93 -11.21 -0.41
C ILE A 41 2.82 -9.71 -0.71
N ARG A 42 3.75 -9.15 -1.49
CA ARG A 42 3.69 -7.74 -1.91
C ARG A 42 2.37 -7.43 -2.62
N PHE A 43 1.95 -8.25 -3.58
CA PHE A 43 0.69 -8.06 -4.29
C PHE A 43 -0.52 -8.17 -3.35
N ALA A 44 -0.52 -9.10 -2.40
CA ALA A 44 -1.58 -9.19 -1.40
C ALA A 44 -1.68 -7.91 -0.56
N LEU A 45 -0.55 -7.38 -0.08
CA LEU A 45 -0.52 -6.18 0.75
C LEU A 45 -0.96 -4.92 0.01
N MET A 46 -0.68 -4.80 -1.30
CA MET A 46 -1.19 -3.67 -2.11
C MET A 46 -2.72 -3.62 -2.15
N HIS A 47 -3.39 -4.77 -2.16
CA HIS A 47 -4.85 -4.84 -2.17
C HIS A 47 -5.46 -4.75 -0.76
N MET A 48 -4.73 -5.23 0.26
CA MET A 48 -5.06 -4.92 1.64
C MET A 48 -5.01 -3.41 1.90
N ALA A 49 -4.07 -2.69 1.29
CA ALA A 49 -4.02 -1.22 1.36
C ALA A 49 -5.28 -0.58 0.78
N LEU A 50 -5.77 -1.08 -0.37
CA LEU A 50 -7.03 -0.63 -0.98
C LEU A 50 -8.23 -0.87 -0.06
N LEU A 51 -8.30 -2.06 0.55
CA LEU A 51 -9.34 -2.38 1.55
C LEU A 51 -9.26 -1.43 2.75
N GLY A 52 -8.07 -1.20 3.29
CA GLY A 52 -7.84 -0.27 4.38
C GLY A 52 -8.28 1.15 4.06
N ALA A 53 -7.93 1.64 2.87
CA ALA A 53 -8.35 2.94 2.38
C ALA A 53 -9.88 3.04 2.27
N ALA A 54 -10.54 2.01 1.72
CA ALA A 54 -11.99 1.92 1.65
C ALA A 54 -12.64 1.94 3.04
N CYS A 55 -12.07 1.20 4.00
CA CYS A 55 -12.53 1.20 5.40
C CYS A 55 -12.38 2.57 6.05
N SER A 56 -11.23 3.24 5.92
CA SER A 56 -11.05 4.58 6.50
C SER A 56 -11.98 5.62 5.88
N LEU A 57 -12.18 5.57 4.56
CA LEU A 57 -13.11 6.47 3.87
C LEU A 57 -14.55 6.24 4.31
N ALA A 58 -14.96 4.98 4.52
CA ALA A 58 -16.28 4.67 5.08
C ALA A 58 -16.47 5.24 6.50
N LEU A 59 -15.38 5.48 7.24
CA LEU A 59 -15.36 6.11 8.56
C LEU A 59 -15.12 7.64 8.50
N ASN A 60 -15.09 8.25 7.32
CA ASN A 60 -14.72 9.65 7.10
C ASN A 60 -13.32 10.02 7.63
N GLN A 61 -12.37 9.08 7.54
CA GLN A 61 -10.97 9.25 7.94
C GLN A 61 -10.04 9.29 6.73
N GLN A 62 -8.78 9.72 6.96
CA GLN A 62 -7.77 9.82 5.90
C GLN A 62 -7.43 8.45 5.29
N PRO A 63 -7.46 8.30 3.94
CA PRO A 63 -7.18 7.03 3.25
C PRO A 63 -5.82 6.41 3.59
N VAL A 64 -4.79 7.24 3.72
CA VAL A 64 -3.41 6.82 4.00
C VAL A 64 -3.34 6.05 5.33
N VAL A 65 -4.06 6.52 6.36
CA VAL A 65 -4.05 5.91 7.68
C VAL A 65 -4.67 4.51 7.62
N GLY A 66 -5.83 4.37 6.95
CA GLY A 66 -6.47 3.07 6.77
C GLY A 66 -5.61 2.09 5.97
N ALA A 67 -4.98 2.57 4.90
CA ALA A 67 -4.07 1.77 4.07
C ALA A 67 -2.88 1.25 4.88
N VAL A 68 -2.20 2.11 5.64
CA VAL A 68 -1.06 1.72 6.48
C VAL A 68 -1.47 0.70 7.54
N VAL A 69 -2.59 0.93 8.24
CA VAL A 69 -3.09 -0.01 9.24
C VAL A 69 -3.40 -1.37 8.62
N ALA A 70 -4.07 -1.41 7.46
CA ALA A 70 -4.38 -2.66 6.78
C ALA A 70 -3.14 -3.39 6.26
N ILE A 71 -2.11 -2.67 5.80
CA ILE A 71 -0.82 -3.26 5.42
C ILE A 71 -0.15 -3.88 6.64
N VAL A 72 -0.05 -3.16 7.76
CA VAL A 72 0.56 -3.67 9.00
C VAL A 72 -0.17 -4.92 9.48
N VAL A 73 -1.50 -4.85 9.60
CA VAL A 73 -2.32 -5.99 10.02
C VAL A 73 -2.18 -7.16 9.03
N GLY A 74 -2.26 -6.90 7.72
CA GLY A 74 -2.09 -7.93 6.70
C GLY A 74 -0.72 -8.60 6.76
N SER A 75 0.35 -7.83 6.97
CA SER A 75 1.72 -8.34 7.06
C SER A 75 1.95 -9.22 8.29
N LEU A 76 1.32 -8.87 9.42
CA LEU A 76 1.39 -9.66 10.66
C LEU A 76 0.54 -10.93 10.59
N LEU A 77 -0.57 -10.91 9.85
CA LEU A 77 -1.48 -12.05 9.75
C LEU A 77 -1.07 -13.07 8.68
N LEU A 78 -0.44 -12.64 7.59
CA LEU A 78 -0.11 -13.51 6.46
C LEU A 78 0.75 -14.71 6.86
N GLY A 79 1.81 -14.50 7.66
CA GLY A 79 2.69 -15.58 8.11
C GLY A 79 1.96 -16.61 8.98
N PRO A 80 1.42 -16.22 10.16
CA PRO A 80 0.71 -17.14 11.05
C PRO A 80 -0.49 -17.83 10.39
N LEU A 81 -1.19 -17.14 9.48
CA LEU A 81 -2.34 -17.73 8.81
C LEU A 81 -1.91 -18.75 7.74
N SER A 82 -0.80 -18.52 7.04
CA SER A 82 -0.23 -19.51 6.12
C SER A 82 0.13 -20.80 6.85
N ASP A 83 0.77 -20.68 8.01
CA ASP A 83 1.14 -21.82 8.85
C ASP A 83 -0.08 -22.59 9.35
N ARG A 84 -1.11 -21.86 9.82
CA ARG A 84 -2.36 -22.48 10.31
C ARG A 84 -3.16 -23.18 9.22
N MET A 85 -3.21 -22.60 8.02
CA MET A 85 -3.92 -23.20 6.89
C MET A 85 -3.14 -24.35 6.24
N LYS A 86 -1.87 -24.55 6.62
CA LYS A 86 -0.94 -25.50 5.97
C LYS A 86 -0.86 -25.26 4.45
N MET A 87 -0.97 -24.00 4.06
CA MET A 87 -0.92 -23.55 2.68
C MET A 87 0.40 -22.85 2.43
N ASP A 88 0.89 -22.95 1.19
CA ASP A 88 2.05 -22.16 0.77
C ASP A 88 1.74 -20.66 0.86
N ALA A 89 2.74 -19.85 1.21
CA ALA A 89 2.60 -18.41 1.38
C ALA A 89 2.06 -17.72 0.12
N GLY A 90 2.35 -18.24 -1.08
CA GLY A 90 1.80 -17.74 -2.34
C GLY A 90 0.29 -17.93 -2.45
N LEU A 91 -0.22 -19.10 -2.06
CA LEU A 91 -1.67 -19.38 -2.06
C LEU A 91 -2.41 -18.55 -1.01
N THR A 92 -1.86 -18.46 0.20
CA THR A 92 -2.42 -17.61 1.27
C THR A 92 -2.46 -16.16 0.80
N SER A 93 -1.38 -15.66 0.19
CA SER A 93 -1.32 -14.30 -0.37
C SER A 93 -2.37 -14.07 -1.45
N ALA A 94 -2.59 -15.04 -2.35
CA ALA A 94 -3.62 -14.94 -3.39
C ALA A 94 -5.04 -14.87 -2.80
N LEU A 95 -5.32 -15.59 -1.71
CA LEU A 95 -6.59 -15.49 -0.99
C LEU A 95 -6.77 -14.12 -0.33
N PHE A 96 -5.74 -13.60 0.34
CA PHE A 96 -5.80 -12.25 0.90
C PHE A 96 -6.00 -11.19 -0.20
N MET A 97 -5.30 -11.33 -1.32
CA MET A 97 -5.44 -10.43 -2.46
C MET A 97 -6.88 -10.41 -2.99
N THR A 98 -7.42 -11.57 -3.35
CA THR A 98 -8.77 -11.66 -3.94
C THR A 98 -9.85 -11.28 -2.92
N GLY A 99 -9.72 -11.72 -1.67
CA GLY A 99 -10.64 -11.39 -0.59
C GLY A 99 -10.66 -9.89 -0.25
N SER A 100 -9.48 -9.25 -0.20
CA SER A 100 -9.38 -7.82 0.10
C SER A 100 -9.91 -6.94 -1.03
N ILE A 101 -9.66 -7.30 -2.29
CA ILE A 101 -10.30 -6.64 -3.45
C ILE A 101 -11.81 -6.74 -3.33
N ALA A 102 -12.35 -7.95 -3.19
CA ALA A 102 -13.79 -8.17 -3.13
C ALA A 102 -14.43 -7.35 -1.99
N ALA A 103 -13.82 -7.37 -0.80
CA ALA A 103 -14.27 -6.58 0.34
C ALA A 103 -14.20 -5.07 0.09
N ALA A 104 -13.14 -4.56 -0.55
CA ALA A 104 -12.99 -3.15 -0.88
C ALA A 104 -14.09 -2.67 -1.83
N PHE A 105 -14.39 -3.44 -2.87
CA PHE A 105 -15.46 -3.13 -3.82
C PHE A 105 -16.86 -3.19 -3.19
N ILE A 106 -17.10 -4.14 -2.28
CA ILE A 106 -18.34 -4.18 -1.49
C ILE A 106 -18.47 -2.91 -0.63
N LEU A 107 -17.38 -2.44 -0.02
CA LEU A 107 -17.39 -1.19 0.77
C LEU A 107 -17.63 0.03 -0.12
N PHE A 108 -17.00 0.12 -1.29
CA PHE A 108 -17.27 1.19 -2.25
C PHE A 108 -18.76 1.28 -2.59
N TYR A 109 -19.40 0.13 -2.85
CA TYR A 109 -20.82 0.07 -3.15
C TYR A 109 -21.70 0.42 -1.92
N ARG A 110 -21.47 -0.23 -0.78
CA ARG A 110 -22.36 -0.14 0.38
C ARG A 110 -22.21 1.18 1.14
N ALA A 111 -20.98 1.65 1.33
CA ALA A 111 -20.70 2.89 2.04
C ALA A 111 -20.67 4.12 1.12
N ARG A 112 -20.91 3.94 -0.19
CA ARG A 112 -20.83 4.99 -1.22
C ARG A 112 -19.50 5.75 -1.19
N VAL A 113 -18.43 5.03 -0.87
CA VAL A 113 -17.08 5.59 -0.82
C VAL A 113 -16.65 5.97 -2.24
N PRO A 114 -16.14 7.19 -2.47
CA PRO A 114 -15.60 7.57 -3.76
C PRO A 114 -14.34 6.76 -4.07
N ALA A 115 -14.47 5.76 -4.94
CA ALA A 115 -13.38 4.85 -5.29
C ALA A 115 -12.11 5.59 -5.76
N MET A 116 -12.29 6.74 -6.44
CA MET A 116 -11.17 7.56 -6.91
C MET A 116 -10.28 8.09 -5.79
N GLU A 117 -10.84 8.38 -4.60
CA GLU A 117 -10.04 8.82 -3.45
C GLU A 117 -9.17 7.68 -2.91
N ALA A 118 -9.69 6.45 -2.89
CA ALA A 118 -8.92 5.28 -2.49
C ALA A 118 -7.81 4.97 -3.51
N PHE A 119 -8.12 5.04 -4.82
CA PHE A 119 -7.14 4.81 -5.88
C PHE A 119 -6.09 5.94 -5.99
N GLY A 120 -6.42 7.17 -5.56
CA GLY A 120 -5.48 8.29 -5.54
C GLY A 120 -4.22 8.01 -4.70
N LEU A 121 -4.29 7.12 -3.72
CA LEU A 121 -3.13 6.66 -2.95
C LEU A 121 -2.04 6.03 -3.83
N PHE A 122 -2.42 5.36 -4.92
CA PHE A 122 -1.48 4.66 -5.80
C PHE A 122 -0.71 5.62 -6.72
N THR A 123 -1.19 6.85 -6.88
CA THR A 123 -0.49 7.88 -7.65
C THR A 123 0.47 8.73 -6.81
N GLY A 124 0.55 8.46 -5.50
CA GLY A 124 1.25 9.28 -4.52
C GLY A 124 0.29 10.24 -3.81
N SER A 125 0.53 10.46 -2.52
CA SER A 125 -0.28 11.27 -1.60
C SER A 125 0.58 12.30 -0.87
#